data_AF-A0AAW6Y5H8-F1
#
_entry.id   AF-A0AAW6Y5H8-F1
#
_cell.length_a   1.000
_cell.length_b   1.000
_cell.length_c   1.000
_cell.angle_alpha   90.00
_cell.angle_beta   90.00
_cell.angle_gamma   90.00
#
_symmetry.space_group_name_H-M   'P 1'
#
loop_
_entity.id
_entity.type
_entity.pdbx_description
1 polymer ?
#
loop_
_entity_poly.entity_id
_entity_poly.type
_entity_poly.pdbx_seq_one_letter_code
_entity_poly.pdbx_strand_id
1 'polypeptide(L)'
;KLGVNITFMHGRGGTVGRGGGPSYEAITAQPFGSINDRIRMTEQGEIIQNKYGNQDTAYYNLEMLASATIDRIVSKQIVSEDDIGGFRDSMDK
;
A
#
# COMPACT_ATOMS: atom_id res chain seq x y z
N LYS A 1 -10.10 -20.23 -8.80
CA LYS A 1 -8.78 -19.55 -8.89
C LYS A 1 -7.91 -20.32 -9.88
N LEU A 2 -7.12 -19.64 -10.72
CA LEU A 2 -6.29 -20.26 -11.78
C LEU A 2 -4.86 -20.65 -11.32
N GLY A 3 -4.54 -20.54 -10.02
CA GLY A 3 -3.19 -20.83 -9.51
C GLY A 3 -2.12 -19.82 -9.95
N VAL A 4 -2.52 -18.67 -10.50
CA VAL A 4 -1.60 -17.61 -10.95
C VAL A 4 -1.29 -16.65 -9.79
N ASN A 5 0.00 -16.38 -9.58
CA ASN A 5 0.45 -15.35 -8.64
C ASN A 5 0.31 -13.97 -9.29
N ILE A 6 -0.54 -13.13 -8.72
CA ILE A 6 -0.80 -11.78 -9.20
C ILE A 6 0.06 -10.79 -8.42
N THR A 7 0.73 -9.88 -9.12
CA THR A 7 1.39 -8.72 -8.53
C THR A 7 0.81 -7.46 -9.12
N PHE A 8 0.24 -6.60 -8.27
CA PHE A 8 -0.23 -5.28 -8.68
C PHE A 8 0.95 -4.29 -8.72
N MET A 9 1.02 -3.52 -9.81
CA MET A 9 2.00 -2.45 -9.97
C MET A 9 1.32 -1.10 -9.74
N HIS A 10 1.74 -0.39 -8.71
CA HIS A 10 1.21 0.93 -8.38
C HIS A 10 1.93 1.99 -9.21
N GLY A 11 1.17 2.68 -10.07
CA GLY A 11 1.68 3.74 -10.93
C GLY A 11 1.95 5.06 -10.20
N ARG A 12 2.26 6.09 -10.97
CA ARG A 12 2.47 7.46 -10.50
C ARG A 12 1.18 8.06 -9.93
N GLY A 13 1.29 8.90 -8.90
CA GLY A 13 0.20 9.79 -8.51
C GLY A 13 -0.86 9.23 -7.55
N GLY A 14 -0.80 7.95 -7.15
CA GLY A 14 -1.63 7.41 -6.06
C GLY A 14 -1.14 7.83 -4.67
N THR A 15 -1.93 7.57 -3.62
CA THR A 15 -1.52 7.77 -2.21
C THR A 15 -0.22 7.03 -1.89
N VAL A 16 -0.05 5.82 -2.45
CA VAL A 16 1.19 5.02 -2.37
C VAL A 16 2.38 5.72 -3.05
N GLY A 17 2.17 6.46 -4.15
CA GLY A 17 3.24 6.99 -5.00
C GLY A 17 3.53 8.50 -4.90
N ARG A 18 2.71 9.30 -4.21
CA ARG A 18 2.92 10.76 -4.08
C ARG A 18 3.70 11.18 -2.84
N GLY A 19 3.88 10.30 -1.85
CA GLY A 19 4.46 10.69 -0.56
C GLY A 19 3.65 11.78 0.16
N GLY A 20 2.40 12.03 -0.25
CA GLY A 20 1.53 13.06 0.34
C GLY A 20 0.78 12.60 1.60
N GLY A 21 0.76 11.29 1.85
CA GLY A 21 0.36 10.67 3.11
C GLY A 21 1.36 9.55 3.46
N PRO A 22 1.36 9.02 4.68
CA PRO A 22 2.31 8.01 5.10
C PRO A 22 2.24 6.78 4.18
N SER A 23 3.35 6.43 3.51
CA SER A 23 3.42 5.25 2.61
C SER A 23 2.90 3.98 3.30
N TYR A 24 3.09 3.90 4.61
CA TYR A 24 2.61 2.80 5.44
C TYR A 24 1.09 2.67 5.43
N GLU A 25 0.36 3.75 5.74
CA GLU A 25 -1.10 3.76 5.76
C GLU A 25 -1.67 3.46 4.38
N ALA A 26 -1.04 3.97 3.32
CA ALA A 26 -1.48 3.71 1.96
C ALA A 26 -1.35 2.23 1.55
N ILE A 27 -0.35 1.52 2.10
CA ILE A 27 -0.13 0.09 1.86
C ILE A 27 -1.06 -0.76 2.74
N THR A 28 -1.21 -0.43 4.03
CA THR A 28 -2.08 -1.19 4.94
C THR A 28 -3.57 -1.01 4.64
N ALA A 29 -3.95 0.11 4.00
CA ALA A 29 -5.30 0.34 3.51
C ALA A 29 -5.66 -0.42 2.23
N GLN A 30 -4.70 -1.08 1.56
CA GLN A 30 -4.99 -1.85 0.35
C GLN A 30 -6.00 -2.99 0.62
N PRO A 31 -6.83 -3.39 -0.35
CA PRO A 31 -7.78 -4.49 -0.17
C PRO A 31 -7.10 -5.79 0.32
N PHE A 32 -7.77 -6.56 1.17
CA PHE A 32 -7.24 -7.85 1.64
C PHE A 32 -6.98 -8.78 0.44
N GLY A 33 -5.80 -9.44 0.42
CA GLY A 33 -5.40 -10.33 -0.67
C GLY A 33 -4.87 -9.63 -1.94
N SER A 34 -4.82 -8.29 -1.97
CA SER A 34 -4.14 -7.54 -3.05
C SER A 34 -2.61 -7.60 -2.93
N ILE A 35 -2.09 -7.74 -1.72
CA ILE A 35 -0.66 -7.93 -1.45
C ILE A 35 -0.50 -9.31 -0.80
N ASN A 36 0.14 -10.24 -1.50
CA ASN A 36 0.33 -11.61 -1.02
C ASN A 36 1.79 -11.93 -0.73
N ASP A 37 2.70 -11.55 -1.62
CA ASP A 37 4.13 -11.85 -1.52
C ASP A 37 5.04 -10.65 -1.77
N ARG A 38 4.60 -9.69 -2.60
CA ARG A 38 5.41 -8.53 -2.98
C ARG A 38 4.54 -7.31 -3.28
N ILE A 39 5.13 -6.14 -3.03
CA ILE A 39 4.62 -4.86 -3.50
C ILE A 39 5.51 -4.34 -4.63
N ARG A 40 4.88 -3.77 -5.67
CA ARG A 40 5.57 -3.04 -6.72
C ARG A 40 4.95 -1.66 -6.86
N MET A 41 5.77 -0.62 -6.83
CA MET A 41 5.32 0.76 -6.93
C MET A 41 6.32 1.62 -7.71
N THR A 42 5.83 2.75 -8.21
CA THR A 42 6.63 3.75 -8.90
C THR A 42 6.95 4.88 -7.93
N GLU A 43 8.23 5.12 -7.68
CA GLU A 43 8.69 6.33 -7.01
C GLU A 43 8.85 7.46 -8.03
N GLN A 44 8.30 8.63 -7.71
CA GLN A 44 8.35 9.79 -8.59
C GLN A 44 9.70 10.49 -8.47
N GLY A 45 10.27 10.93 -9.61
CA GLY A 45 11.58 11.57 -9.65
C GLY A 45 11.68 12.79 -8.74
N GLU A 46 10.60 13.57 -8.63
CA GLU A 46 10.51 14.72 -7.72
C GLU A 46 10.51 14.35 -6.23
N ILE A 47 10.24 13.09 -5.87
CA ILE A 47 10.20 12.60 -4.48
C ILE A 47 11.50 11.87 -4.08
N ILE A 48 12.28 11.34 -5.05
CA ILE A 48 13.46 10.52 -4.78
C ILE A 48 14.43 11.20 -3.81
N GLN A 49 14.73 12.48 -4.00
CA GLN A 49 15.67 13.20 -3.13
C GLN A 49 15.17 13.28 -1.68
N ASN A 50 13.87 13.44 -1.46
CA ASN A 50 13.30 13.50 -0.11
C ASN A 50 13.35 12.13 0.57
N LYS A 51 13.10 11.06 -0.18
CA LYS A 51 13.04 9.70 0.38
C LYS A 51 14.40 9.02 0.52
N TYR A 52 15.34 9.32 -0.37
CA TYR A 52 16.59 8.57 -0.52
C TYR A 52 17.83 9.49 -0.62
N GLY A 53 17.68 10.80 -0.42
CA GLY A 53 18.79 11.75 -0.54
C GLY A 53 19.85 11.66 0.56
N ASN A 54 19.56 10.98 1.67
CA ASN A 54 20.54 10.61 2.68
C ASN A 54 20.24 9.22 3.26
N GLN A 55 21.20 8.67 4.00
CA GLN A 55 21.13 7.30 4.49
C GLN A 55 20.00 7.08 5.51
N ASP A 56 19.78 8.04 6.42
CA ASP A 56 18.76 7.92 7.46
C ASP A 56 17.35 7.93 6.86
N THR A 57 17.07 8.85 5.92
CA THR A 57 15.77 8.90 5.24
C THR A 57 15.56 7.69 4.34
N ALA A 58 16.62 7.20 3.70
CA ALA A 58 16.55 5.99 2.88
C ALA A 58 16.17 4.76 3.73
N TYR A 59 16.84 4.55 4.87
CA TYR A 59 16.52 3.45 5.78
C TYR A 59 15.08 3.55 6.30
N TYR A 60 14.69 4.73 6.78
CA TYR A 60 13.33 4.94 7.27
C TYR A 60 12.29 4.60 6.19
N ASN A 61 12.47 5.08 4.94
CA ASN A 61 11.52 4.78 3.88
C ASN A 61 11.48 3.28 3.51
N LEU A 62 12.62 2.62 3.43
CA LEU A 62 12.68 1.18 3.17
C LEU A 62 12.03 0.37 4.30
N GLU A 63 12.26 0.76 5.55
CA GLU A 63 11.64 0.16 6.73
C GLU A 63 10.11 0.31 6.70
N MET A 64 9.60 1.52 6.44
CA MET A 64 8.16 1.74 6.35
C MET A 64 7.52 0.91 5.24
N LEU A 65 8.17 0.79 4.07
CA LEU A 65 7.67 -0.05 2.96
C LEU A 65 7.64 -1.53 3.32
N ALA A 66 8.71 -2.05 3.93
CA ALA A 66 8.80 -3.45 4.33
C ALA A 66 7.79 -3.78 5.43
N SER A 67 7.76 -2.96 6.49
CA SER A 67 6.85 -3.14 7.63
C SER A 67 5.39 -3.10 7.20
N ALA A 68 5.01 -2.13 6.37
CA ALA A 68 3.62 -2.03 5.89
C ALA A 68 3.21 -3.23 5.01
N THR A 69 4.14 -3.71 4.17
CA THR A 69 3.89 -4.87 3.31
C THR A 69 3.66 -6.12 4.16
N ILE A 70 4.52 -6.36 5.15
CA ILE A 70 4.38 -7.51 6.06
C ILE A 70 3.10 -7.39 6.87
N ASP A 71 2.85 -6.22 7.47
CA ASP A 71 1.65 -5.96 8.27
C ASP A 71 0.37 -6.24 7.47
N ARG A 72 0.30 -5.76 6.23
CA ARG A 72 -0.84 -6.02 5.35
C ARG A 72 -1.05 -7.50 5.06
N ILE A 73 0.02 -8.25 4.82
CA ILE A 73 -0.02 -9.69 4.52
C ILE A 73 -0.56 -10.49 5.72
N VAL A 74 -0.19 -10.12 6.94
CA VAL A 74 -0.54 -10.89 8.15
C VAL A 74 -1.83 -10.40 8.82
N SER A 75 -2.22 -9.16 8.57
CA SER A 75 -3.41 -8.54 9.13
C SER A 75 -4.70 -9.22 8.68
N LYS A 76 -5.67 -9.32 9.60
CA LYS A 76 -6.99 -9.90 9.34
C LYS A 76 -8.05 -8.82 9.18
N GLN A 77 -9.07 -9.11 8.38
CA GLN A 77 -10.24 -8.25 8.28
C GLN A 77 -11.05 -8.37 9.57
N ILE A 78 -11.14 -7.27 10.30
CA ILE A 78 -11.89 -7.17 11.56
C ILE A 78 -13.29 -6.59 11.39
N VAL A 79 -13.57 -5.98 10.24
CA VAL A 79 -14.85 -5.35 9.91
C VAL A 79 -15.81 -6.41 9.37
N SER A 80 -17.07 -6.39 9.83
CA SER A 80 -18.10 -7.32 9.40
C SER A 80 -18.47 -7.13 7.93
N GLU A 81 -19.02 -8.16 7.28
CA GLU A 81 -19.46 -8.03 5.88
C GLU A 81 -20.60 -7.02 5.73
N ASP A 82 -21.49 -6.93 6.72
CA ASP A 82 -22.62 -5.99 6.72
C ASP A 82 -22.13 -4.53 6.74
N ASP A 83 -21.13 -4.22 7.58
CA ASP A 83 -20.52 -2.89 7.64
C ASP A 83 -19.86 -2.52 6.30
N ILE A 84 -19.17 -3.48 5.68
CA ILE A 84 -18.53 -3.27 4.37
C ILE A 84 -19.57 -3.03 3.28
N GLY A 85 -20.71 -3.72 3.33
CA GLY A 85 -21.85 -3.46 2.44
C GLY A 85 -22.33 -2.01 2.54
N GLY A 86 -22.56 -1.53 3.76
CA GLY A 86 -22.99 -0.14 3.99
C GLY A 86 -21.99 0.91 3.49
N PHE A 87 -20.68 0.67 3.64
CA PHE A 87 -19.66 1.56 3.09
C PHE A 87 -19.64 1.56 1.56
N ARG A 88 -19.79 0.40 0.90
CA ARG A 88 -19.85 0.31 -0.57
C ARG A 88 -21.04 1.06 -1.13
N ASP A 89 -22.23 0.84 -0.57
CA ASP A 89 -23.45 1.53 -0.99
C ASP A 89 -23.35 3.06 -0.85
N SER A 90 -22.55 3.53 0.13
CA SER A 90 -22.31 4.96 0.33
C SER A 90 -21.28 5.53 -0.65
N MET A 91 -20.31 4.74 -1.12
CA MET A 91 -19.30 5.17 -2.12
C MET A 91 -19.84 5.13 -3.55
N ASP A 92 -20.84 4.28 -3.82
CA ASP A 92 -21.48 4.16 -5.15
C ASP A 92 -22.52 5.26 -5.43
N LYS A 93 -22.95 6.00 -4.40
CA LYS A 93 -23.85 7.16 -4.49
C LYS A 93 -23.08 8.46 -4.75
#